data_AF-C9J3T9-F1
#
_entry.id   AF-C9J3T9-F1
#
_cell.length_a   1.000
_cell.length_b   1.000
_cell.length_c   1.000
_cell.angle_alpha   90.00
_cell.angle_beta   90.00
_cell.angle_gamma   90.00
#
_symmetry.space_group_name_H-M   'P 1'
#
loop_
_entity.id
_entity.type
_entity.pdbx_description
1 polymer ?
#
loop_
_entity_poly.entity_id
_entity_poly.type
_entity_poly.pdbx_seq_one_letter_code
_entity_poly.pdbx_strand_id
1 'polypeptide(L)' 'MYNPIKTLKTNTIGTLNMLGLAKRVGARLLLASTSEVYGDPEVHPQSEDYWG' A
#
# COMPACT_ATOMS: atom_id res chain seq x y z
N MET A 1 7.85 19.67 -0.01
CA MET A 1 8.16 19.52 -1.46
C MET A 1 7.56 18.21 -1.94
N TYR A 2 6.53 18.28 -2.79
CA TYR A 2 5.85 17.11 -3.34
C TYR A 2 6.74 16.49 -4.44
N ASN A 3 7.05 15.20 -4.34
CA ASN A 3 7.86 14.50 -5.35
C ASN A 3 7.13 13.21 -5.79
N PRO A 4 6.22 13.30 -6.78
CA PRO A 4 5.37 12.19 -7.18
C PRO A 4 6.16 11.00 -7.72
N ILE A 5 7.28 11.25 -8.42
CA ILE A 5 8.17 10.19 -8.94
C ILE A 5 8.75 9.39 -7.78
N LYS A 6 9.22 10.06 -6.73
CA LYS A 6 9.74 9.40 -5.55
C LYS A 6 8.66 8.57 -4.85
N THR A 7 7.46 9.15 -4.67
CA THR A 7 6.32 8.46 -4.06
C THR A 7 5.98 7.17 -4.79
N LEU A 8 5.87 7.22 -6.13
CA LEU A 8 5.57 6.04 -6.94
C LEU A 8 6.68 4.99 -6.82
N LYS A 9 7.96 5.37 -6.93
CA LYS A 9 9.09 4.44 -6.84
C LYS A 9 9.17 3.75 -5.48
N THR A 10 9.00 4.50 -4.40
CA THR A 10 9.08 3.94 -3.04
C THR A 10 7.94 2.94 -2.80
N ASN A 11 6.71 3.27 -3.16
CA ASN A 11 5.55 2.39 -2.92
C ASN A 11 5.54 1.15 -3.83
N THR A 12 6.07 1.24 -5.06
CA THR A 12 6.09 0.11 -6.00
C THR A 12 7.34 -0.75 -5.85
N ILE A 13 8.51 -0.22 -6.23
CA ILE A 13 9.78 -0.94 -6.23
C ILE A 13 10.17 -1.34 -4.80
N GLY A 14 9.92 -0.46 -3.82
CA GLY A 14 10.19 -0.75 -2.41
C GLY A 14 9.40 -1.96 -1.91
N THR A 15 8.09 -2.00 -2.18
CA THR A 15 7.22 -3.12 -1.79
C THR A 15 7.63 -4.42 -2.46
N LEU A 16 7.96 -4.41 -3.76
CA LEU A 16 8.47 -5.59 -4.48
C LEU A 16 9.75 -6.13 -3.85
N ASN A 17 10.69 -5.25 -3.51
CA ASN A 17 11.95 -5.65 -2.88
C ASN A 17 11.72 -6.28 -1.51
N MET A 18 10.82 -5.72 -0.69
CA MET A 18 10.56 -6.23 0.65
C MET A 18 9.77 -7.54 0.63
N LEU A 19 8.81 -7.70 -0.29
CA LEU A 19 8.14 -8.98 -0.52
C LEU A 19 9.13 -10.05 -1.01
N GLY A 20 10.04 -9.69 -1.92
CA GLY A 20 11.10 -10.59 -2.38
C GLY A 20 12.03 -11.04 -1.25
N LEU A 21 12.42 -10.12 -0.36
CA LEU A 21 13.18 -10.44 0.84
C LEU A 21 12.39 -11.37 1.77
N ALA A 22 11.16 -11.01 2.11
CA ALA A 22 10.30 -11.77 3.00
C ALA A 22 10.09 -13.20 2.50
N LYS A 23 9.83 -13.38 1.19
CA LYS A 23 9.75 -14.69 0.54
C LYS A 23 11.05 -15.49 0.68
N ARG A 24 12.21 -14.86 0.49
CA ARG A 24 13.51 -15.53 0.54
C ARG A 24 13.87 -16.05 1.94
N VAL A 25 13.47 -15.34 2.99
CA VAL A 25 13.82 -15.68 4.38
C VAL A 25 12.65 -16.26 5.19
N GLY A 26 11.47 -16.42 4.57
CA GLY A 26 10.27 -16.90 5.27
C GLY A 26 9.72 -15.91 6.31
N ALA A 27 9.97 -14.62 6.16
CA ALA A 27 9.48 -13.62 7.10
C ALA A 27 8.01 -13.26 6.83
N ARG A 28 7.30 -12.90 7.91
CA ARG A 28 6.01 -12.23 7.82
C ARG A 28 6.23 -10.75 7.53
N LEU A 29 5.51 -10.21 6.55
CA LEU A 29 5.52 -8.79 6.20
C LEU A 29 4.12 -8.21 6.41
N LEU A 30 4.04 -7.03 7.02
CA LEU A 30 2.80 -6.27 7.19
C LEU A 30 2.93 -4.96 6.39
N LEU A 31 1.93 -4.67 5.57
CA LEU A 31 1.87 -3.45 4.76
C LEU A 31 1.10 -2.36 5.51
N ALA A 32 1.72 -1.21 5.71
CA ALA A 32 1.02 -0.01 6.16
C ALA A 32 0.33 0.65 4.98
N SER A 33 -0.91 0.23 4.69
CA SER A 33 -1.77 0.88 3.70
C SER A 33 -2.37 2.17 4.27
N THR A 34 -3.33 2.76 3.56
CA THR A 34 -4.01 3.99 3.96
C THR A 34 -5.49 3.96 3.55
N SER A 35 -6.34 4.73 4.22
CA SER A 35 -7.75 4.93 3.84
C SER A 35 -7.91 5.56 2.46
N GLU A 36 -6.87 6.21 1.93
CA GLU A 36 -6.89 6.80 0.58
C GLU A 36 -7.12 5.76 -0.53
N VAL A 37 -7.00 4.45 -0.23
CA VAL A 37 -7.39 3.38 -1.18
C VAL A 37 -8.88 3.39 -1.50
N TYR A 38 -9.71 3.96 -0.62
CA TYR A 38 -11.15 4.12 -0.85
C TYR A 38 -11.50 5.30 -1.76
N GLY A 39 -10.52 6.13 -2.13
CA GLY A 39 -10.72 7.25 -3.06
C GLY A 39 -11.69 8.31 -2.53
N ASP A 40 -12.74 8.60 -3.31
CA ASP A 40 -13.84 9.49 -2.94
C ASP A 40 -15.05 8.61 -2.55
N PRO A 41 -15.17 8.18 -1.28
CA PRO A 41 -16.09 7.11 -0.90
C PRO A 41 -17.55 7.56 -0.94
N GLU A 42 -18.42 6.72 -1.51
CA GLU A 42 -19.87 6.94 -1.56
C GLU A 42 -20.62 6.39 -0.33
N VAL A 43 -19.90 5.71 0.58
CA VAL A 43 -20.46 5.02 1.76
C VAL A 43 -19.82 5.52 3.06
N HIS A 44 -20.61 5.53 4.16
CA HIS A 44 -20.14 5.83 5.51
C HIS A 44 -20.73 4.87 6.57
N PRO A 45 -19.92 4.20 7.41
CA PRO A 45 -18.45 4.18 7.40
C PRO A 45 -17.87 3.33 6.25
N GLN A 46 -16.55 3.46 5.99
CA GLN A 46 -15.85 2.63 5.00
C GLN A 46 -15.35 1.34 5.65
N SER A 47 -16.06 0.25 5.42
CA SER A 47 -15.65 -1.09 5.83
C SER A 47 -14.61 -1.68 4.86
N GLU A 48 -13.91 -2.73 5.27
CA GLU A 48 -12.83 -3.34 4.48
C GLU A 48 -13.32 -4.14 3.26
N ASP A 49 -14.60 -4.47 3.19
CA ASP A 49 -15.25 -5.08 2.02
C ASP A 49 -15.68 -4.05 0.96
N TYR A 50 -15.61 -2.76 1.28
CA TYR A 50 -15.85 -1.66 0.35
C TYR A 50 -14.57 -1.34 -0.44
N TRP A 51 -14.71 -1.22 -1.77
CA TRP A 51 -13.56 -1.08 -2.68
C TRP A 51 -13.33 0.35 -3.19
N GLY A 52 -14.12 1.32 -2.72
CA GLY A 52 -14.26 2.62 -3.40
C GLY A 52 -15.30 2.51 -4.50
#